data_AF-A0A954IE52-F1
#
_entry.id   AF-A0A954IE52-F1
#
_cell.length_a   1.000
_cell.length_b   1.000
_cell.length_c   1.000
_cell.angle_alpha   90.00
_cell.angle_beta   90.00
_cell.angle_gamma   90.00
#
_symmetry.space_group_name_H-M   'P 1'
#
loop_
_entity.id
_entity.type
_entity.pdbx_description
1 polymer ?
#
loop_
_entity_poly.entity_id
_entity_poly.type
_entity_poly.pdbx_seq_one_letter_code
_entity_poly.pdbx_strand_id
1 'polypeptide(L)'
;MSAALQSPQKYYGGFFWIAAISLAVPFVVAFAAFDSVRPTTKPVPQPDASGVDHAIWDYLLKSYVAEGLVDYDGMGKDYLFRTYLKELAECNPDALKEQPERLALLINAYNAFVINGVITHKIDDSVMNFQSRGVEFFDLNEHILAGKTMSLNHLEHEVIRKIFKEPRVHVALVCAARSCPAIRAEAYTGPRLDAQLADQSYLFANDSRYVSLNDATGELRLSPILKWYGDDWSDSGGYLKWLQHRVADEQLRSALDKMLESEPAIQWNEYDWALNSQQTPGTKAASKPASFGSGSVPNE
;
A
#
# COMPACT_ATOMS: atom_id res chain seq x y z
N MET A 1 64.08 -51.68 2.58
CA MET A 1 64.00 -50.37 1.90
C MET A 1 62.65 -50.30 1.18
N SER A 2 61.90 -49.24 1.46
CA SER A 2 60.59 -48.78 0.98
C SER A 2 59.66 -49.73 0.22
N ALA A 3 58.53 -50.04 0.87
CA ALA A 3 57.28 -50.37 0.17
C ALA A 3 56.61 -49.07 -0.31
N ALA A 4 56.27 -49.00 -1.59
CA ALA A 4 55.54 -47.90 -2.20
C ALA A 4 54.05 -47.99 -1.82
N LEU A 5 53.52 -46.92 -1.24
CA LEU A 5 52.09 -46.71 -1.00
C LEU A 5 51.39 -46.35 -2.31
N GLN A 6 50.47 -47.20 -2.77
CA GLN A 6 49.45 -46.79 -3.74
C GLN A 6 48.23 -46.25 -3.00
N SER A 7 47.84 -45.01 -3.31
CA SER A 7 46.61 -44.38 -2.83
C SER A 7 45.40 -44.83 -3.65
N PRO A 8 44.23 -45.11 -3.04
CA PRO A 8 43.02 -45.41 -3.80
C PRO A 8 42.41 -44.11 -4.32
N GLN A 9 42.32 -43.97 -5.65
CA GLN A 9 41.52 -42.94 -6.30
C GLN A 9 40.03 -43.14 -5.96
N LYS A 10 39.47 -42.23 -5.15
CA LYS A 10 38.02 -42.14 -4.95
C LYS A 10 37.41 -41.35 -6.11
N TYR A 11 36.99 -42.07 -7.15
CA TYR A 11 36.11 -41.53 -8.18
C TYR A 11 34.71 -41.30 -7.59
N TYR A 12 34.42 -40.07 -7.16
CA TYR A 12 33.05 -39.56 -7.07
C TYR A 12 32.76 -38.75 -8.33
N GLY A 13 32.83 -39.41 -9.49
CA GLY A 13 32.64 -38.79 -10.80
C GLY A 13 31.17 -38.66 -11.16
N GLY A 14 30.71 -37.44 -11.46
CA GLY A 14 29.48 -37.10 -12.21
C GLY A 14 28.14 -37.49 -11.58
N PHE A 15 27.95 -38.76 -11.21
CA PHE A 15 26.71 -39.33 -10.72
C PHE A 15 26.21 -38.72 -9.41
N PHE A 16 27.12 -38.30 -8.51
CA PHE A 16 26.73 -37.63 -7.26
C PHE A 16 26.07 -36.27 -7.53
N TRP A 17 26.60 -35.51 -8.49
CA TRP A 17 26.05 -34.22 -8.88
C TRP A 17 24.73 -34.36 -9.67
N ILE A 18 24.61 -35.39 -10.52
CA ILE A 18 23.36 -35.69 -11.23
C ILE A 18 22.24 -36.06 -10.24
N ALA A 19 22.55 -36.85 -9.21
CA ALA A 19 21.58 -37.21 -8.17
C ALA A 19 21.15 -35.99 -7.32
N ALA A 20 22.10 -35.11 -6.96
CA ALA A 20 21.79 -33.89 -6.21
C ALA A 20 20.91 -32.91 -7.00
N ILE A 21 21.19 -32.72 -8.29
CA ILE A 21 20.37 -31.87 -9.18
C ILE A 21 18.97 -32.48 -9.36
N SER A 22 18.88 -33.81 -9.54
CA SER A 22 17.58 -34.49 -9.70
C SER A 22 16.68 -34.40 -8.46
N LEU A 23 17.25 -34.25 -7.26
CA LEU A 23 16.50 -34.03 -6.02
C LEU A 23 16.13 -32.55 -5.82
N ALA A 24 16.94 -31.60 -6.31
CA ALA A 24 16.66 -30.18 -6.16
C ALA A 24 15.53 -29.68 -7.10
N VAL A 25 15.44 -30.22 -8.31
CA VAL A 25 14.42 -29.83 -9.31
C VAL A 25 12.98 -29.98 -8.77
N PRO A 26 12.56 -31.09 -8.14
CA PRO A 26 11.20 -31.19 -7.58
C PRO A 26 10.93 -30.16 -6.48
N PHE A 27 11.92 -29.79 -5.67
CA PHE A 27 11.75 -28.75 -4.65
C PHE A 27 11.62 -27.36 -5.25
N VAL A 28 12.43 -27.02 -6.27
CA VAL A 28 12.33 -25.74 -6.98
C VAL A 28 11.00 -25.64 -7.73
N VAL A 29 10.57 -26.71 -8.40
CA VAL A 29 9.27 -26.77 -9.09
C VAL A 29 8.12 -26.70 -8.08
N ALA A 30 8.20 -27.38 -6.94
CA ALA A 30 7.19 -27.28 -5.89
C ALA A 30 7.13 -25.87 -5.28
N PHE A 31 8.28 -25.23 -5.04
CA PHE A 31 8.32 -23.87 -4.50
C PHE A 31 7.76 -22.85 -5.49
N ALA A 32 8.13 -22.93 -6.77
CA ALA A 32 7.57 -22.10 -7.84
C ALA A 32 6.08 -22.39 -8.08
N ALA A 33 5.65 -23.64 -7.94
CA ALA A 33 4.23 -24.01 -7.99
C ALA A 33 3.46 -23.44 -6.80
N PHE A 34 4.02 -23.44 -5.59
CA PHE A 34 3.39 -22.82 -4.42
C PHE A 34 3.32 -21.29 -4.52
N ASP A 35 4.34 -20.62 -5.08
CA ASP A 35 4.29 -19.18 -5.37
C ASP A 35 3.20 -18.82 -6.40
N SER A 36 2.81 -19.77 -7.26
CA SER A 36 1.75 -19.57 -8.26
C SER A 36 0.37 -20.07 -7.80
N VAL A 37 0.27 -20.77 -6.66
CA VAL A 37 -1.02 -21.11 -6.05
C VAL A 37 -1.54 -19.89 -5.31
N ARG A 38 -2.33 -19.08 -6.01
CA ARG A 38 -3.24 -18.14 -5.36
C ARG A 38 -4.22 -18.98 -4.52
N PRO A 39 -4.35 -18.78 -3.20
CA PRO A 39 -5.39 -19.46 -2.44
C PRO A 39 -6.76 -19.01 -2.96
N THR A 40 -7.35 -19.78 -3.87
CA THR A 40 -8.65 -19.51 -4.50
C THR A 40 -9.83 -19.97 -3.65
N THR A 41 -9.58 -20.48 -2.45
CA THR A 41 -10.64 -20.85 -1.52
C THR A 41 -11.09 -19.61 -0.77
N LYS A 42 -12.37 -19.26 -0.93
CA LYS A 42 -13.01 -18.21 -0.14
C LYS A 42 -12.76 -18.45 1.36
N PRO A 43 -12.49 -17.39 2.13
CA PRO A 43 -12.20 -17.52 3.55
C PRO A 43 -13.42 -18.07 4.30
N VAL A 44 -13.15 -18.77 5.40
CA VAL A 44 -14.19 -19.12 6.37
C VAL A 44 -14.42 -17.89 7.25
N PRO A 45 -15.67 -17.42 7.42
CA PRO A 45 -15.98 -16.24 8.22
C PRO A 45 -15.41 -16.34 9.65
N GLN A 46 -14.53 -15.41 10.01
CA GLN A 46 -13.99 -15.24 11.36
C GLN A 46 -13.95 -13.75 11.73
N PRO A 47 -15.11 -13.14 12.02
CA PRO A 47 -15.16 -11.74 12.40
C PRO A 47 -14.41 -11.49 13.71
N ASP A 48 -13.74 -10.34 13.77
CA ASP A 48 -13.12 -9.86 15.00
C ASP A 48 -14.17 -9.32 16.00
N ALA A 49 -13.71 -8.72 17.10
CA ALA A 49 -14.62 -8.20 18.12
C ALA A 49 -15.53 -7.06 17.63
N SER A 50 -15.17 -6.36 16.55
CA SER A 50 -16.03 -5.35 15.91
C SER A 50 -17.15 -5.96 15.06
N GLY A 51 -17.08 -7.26 14.76
CA GLY A 51 -18.00 -7.94 13.84
C GLY A 51 -17.55 -7.93 12.39
N VAL A 52 -16.33 -7.48 12.09
CA VAL A 52 -15.77 -7.43 10.73
C VAL A 52 -14.79 -8.58 10.52
N ASP A 53 -14.90 -9.29 9.41
CA ASP A 53 -13.93 -10.31 9.02
C ASP A 53 -12.94 -9.76 7.97
N HIS A 54 -11.76 -9.38 8.45
CA HIS A 54 -10.68 -8.92 7.57
C HIS A 54 -10.11 -10.01 6.66
N ALA A 55 -10.40 -11.30 6.87
CA ALA A 55 -10.04 -12.36 5.91
C ALA A 55 -10.80 -12.20 4.59
N ILE A 56 -12.03 -11.67 4.62
CA ILE A 56 -12.79 -11.35 3.40
C ILE A 56 -12.06 -10.26 2.61
N TRP A 57 -11.62 -9.20 3.30
CA TRP A 57 -10.87 -8.11 2.66
C TRP A 57 -9.51 -8.55 2.15
N ASP A 58 -8.81 -9.36 2.93
CA ASP A 58 -7.52 -9.96 2.54
C ASP A 58 -7.65 -10.81 1.26
N TYR A 59 -8.68 -11.64 1.17
CA TYR A 59 -8.97 -12.42 -0.04
C TYR A 59 -9.24 -11.52 -1.25
N LEU A 60 -10.03 -10.45 -1.09
CA LEU A 60 -10.35 -9.52 -2.17
C LEU A 60 -9.09 -8.79 -2.65
N LEU A 61 -8.25 -8.31 -1.72
CA LEU A 61 -6.98 -7.66 -2.07
C LEU A 61 -6.05 -8.62 -2.80
N LYS A 62 -5.84 -9.85 -2.31
CA LYS A 62 -5.00 -10.85 -2.98
C LYS A 62 -5.53 -11.28 -4.35
N SER A 63 -6.84 -11.20 -4.56
CA SER A 63 -7.48 -11.61 -5.80
C SER A 63 -7.47 -10.51 -6.87
N TYR A 64 -7.64 -9.26 -6.46
CA TYR A 64 -7.93 -8.13 -7.35
C TYR A 64 -6.90 -7.00 -7.27
N VAL A 65 -5.81 -7.16 -6.50
CA VAL A 65 -4.70 -6.21 -6.47
C VAL A 65 -3.42 -6.89 -6.94
N ALA A 66 -2.74 -6.25 -7.89
CA ALA A 66 -1.45 -6.68 -8.40
C ALA A 66 -0.58 -5.46 -8.67
N GLU A 67 0.65 -5.44 -8.14
CA GLU A 67 1.62 -4.35 -8.35
C GLU A 67 1.09 -2.95 -7.98
N GLY A 68 0.19 -2.86 -6.99
CA GLY A 68 -0.45 -1.60 -6.58
C GLY A 68 -1.60 -1.13 -7.48
N LEU A 69 -1.98 -1.92 -8.49
CA LEU A 69 -3.11 -1.68 -9.39
C LEU A 69 -4.32 -2.54 -9.00
N VAL A 70 -5.52 -1.99 -9.16
CA VAL A 70 -6.79 -2.64 -8.76
C VAL A 70 -7.59 -3.09 -10.00
N ASP A 71 -8.10 -4.32 -9.98
CA ASP A 71 -9.14 -4.80 -10.89
C ASP A 71 -10.53 -4.44 -10.34
N TYR A 72 -10.95 -3.20 -10.59
CA TYR A 72 -12.23 -2.65 -10.12
C TYR A 72 -13.43 -3.45 -10.65
N ASP A 73 -13.37 -3.89 -11.91
CA ASP A 73 -14.44 -4.65 -12.54
C ASP A 73 -14.60 -6.04 -11.92
N GLY A 74 -13.48 -6.72 -11.69
CA GLY A 74 -13.45 -8.01 -11.02
C GLY A 74 -13.98 -7.90 -9.59
N MET A 75 -13.44 -6.95 -8.82
CA MET A 75 -13.82 -6.76 -7.41
C MET A 75 -15.30 -6.38 -7.27
N GLY A 76 -15.83 -5.51 -8.15
CA GLY A 76 -17.24 -5.10 -8.12
C GLY A 76 -18.25 -6.23 -8.44
N LYS A 77 -17.80 -7.28 -9.13
CA LYS A 77 -18.60 -8.48 -9.44
C LYS A 77 -18.57 -9.51 -8.31
N ASP A 78 -17.53 -9.53 -7.47
CA ASP A 78 -17.47 -10.44 -6.32
C ASP A 78 -18.45 -10.00 -5.23
N TYR A 79 -19.37 -10.89 -4.84
CA TYR A 79 -20.34 -10.57 -3.79
C TYR A 79 -19.66 -10.37 -2.43
N LEU A 80 -18.47 -10.92 -2.22
CA LEU A 80 -17.71 -10.75 -0.98
C LEU A 80 -17.36 -9.29 -0.72
N PHE A 81 -17.18 -8.47 -1.77
CA PHE A 81 -16.93 -7.04 -1.59
C PHE A 81 -18.14 -6.33 -0.97
N ARG A 82 -19.36 -6.64 -1.45
CA ARG A 82 -20.60 -6.13 -0.84
C ARG A 82 -20.82 -6.66 0.58
N THR A 83 -20.44 -7.91 0.85
CA THR A 83 -20.46 -8.48 2.21
C THR A 83 -19.55 -7.69 3.14
N TYR A 84 -18.31 -7.43 2.74
CA TYR A 84 -17.35 -6.68 3.55
C TYR A 84 -17.83 -5.24 3.83
N LEU A 85 -18.36 -4.54 2.82
CA LEU A 85 -18.95 -3.21 3.02
C LEU A 85 -20.13 -3.21 3.99
N LYS A 86 -20.95 -4.28 3.98
CA LYS A 86 -22.03 -4.46 4.95
C LYS A 86 -21.50 -4.66 6.37
N GLU A 87 -20.45 -5.46 6.54
CA GLU A 87 -19.80 -5.67 7.84
C GLU A 87 -19.25 -4.35 8.38
N LEU A 88 -18.57 -3.54 7.55
CA LEU A 88 -18.13 -2.20 7.95
C LEU A 88 -19.29 -1.29 8.36
N ALA A 89 -20.41 -1.35 7.63
CA ALA A 89 -21.60 -0.56 7.96
C ALA A 89 -22.23 -0.96 9.31
N GLU A 90 -22.19 -2.25 9.67
CA GLU A 90 -22.82 -2.81 10.88
C GLU A 90 -21.84 -2.98 12.06
N CYS A 91 -20.56 -2.71 11.87
CA CYS A 91 -19.52 -2.96 12.85
C CYS A 91 -19.67 -2.14 14.14
N ASN A 92 -19.02 -2.60 15.20
CA ASN A 92 -18.88 -1.91 16.48
C ASN A 92 -17.39 -1.64 16.81
N PRO A 93 -16.82 -0.50 16.37
CA PRO A 93 -15.42 -0.16 16.63
C PRO A 93 -15.07 -0.06 18.12
N ASP A 94 -16.03 0.23 19.00
CA ASP A 94 -15.80 0.35 20.45
C ASP A 94 -15.57 -1.02 21.12
N ALA A 95 -15.89 -2.11 20.44
CA ALA A 95 -15.58 -3.46 20.89
C ALA A 95 -14.07 -3.76 20.78
N LEU A 96 -13.37 -3.15 19.82
CA LEU A 96 -11.92 -3.22 19.69
C LEU A 96 -11.29 -2.38 20.79
N LYS A 97 -10.49 -3.00 21.67
CA LYS A 97 -9.92 -2.32 22.84
C LYS A 97 -8.57 -1.70 22.52
N GLU A 98 -7.80 -2.32 21.64
CA GLU A 98 -6.47 -1.88 21.30
C GLU A 98 -6.49 -0.83 20.18
N GLN A 99 -5.64 0.20 20.29
CA GLN A 99 -5.52 1.21 19.24
C GLN A 99 -5.11 0.62 17.88
N PRO A 100 -4.15 -0.32 17.79
CA PRO A 100 -3.78 -0.93 16.52
C PRO A 100 -4.94 -1.65 15.83
N GLU A 101 -5.84 -2.30 16.57
CA GLU A 101 -7.03 -2.94 15.99
C GLU A 101 -7.96 -1.90 15.36
N ARG A 102 -8.25 -0.82 16.09
CA ARG A 102 -9.10 0.27 15.58
C ARG A 102 -8.49 0.95 14.36
N LEU A 103 -7.19 1.21 14.36
CA LEU A 103 -6.53 1.85 13.22
C LEU A 103 -6.51 0.91 12.00
N ALA A 104 -6.24 -0.39 12.19
CA ALA A 104 -6.31 -1.37 11.12
C ALA A 104 -7.70 -1.42 10.47
N LEU A 105 -8.77 -1.46 11.29
CA LEU A 105 -10.14 -1.39 10.81
C LEU A 105 -10.39 -0.14 9.95
N LEU A 106 -9.96 1.04 10.43
CA LEU A 106 -10.20 2.31 9.74
C LEU A 106 -9.40 2.45 8.44
N ILE A 107 -8.15 2.00 8.41
CA ILE A 107 -7.34 1.98 7.17
C ILE A 107 -8.00 1.06 6.14
N ASN A 108 -8.41 -0.14 6.56
CA ASN A 108 -9.11 -1.07 5.67
C ASN A 108 -10.44 -0.49 5.17
N ALA A 109 -11.20 0.18 6.05
CA ALA A 109 -12.46 0.83 5.70
C ALA A 109 -12.26 1.94 4.66
N TYR A 110 -11.29 2.83 4.88
CA TYR A 110 -10.96 3.90 3.93
C TYR A 110 -10.61 3.35 2.55
N ASN A 111 -9.68 2.39 2.49
CA ASN A 111 -9.26 1.79 1.21
C ASN A 111 -10.42 1.07 0.50
N ALA A 112 -11.27 0.37 1.24
CA ALA A 112 -12.46 -0.27 0.69
C ALA A 112 -13.50 0.77 0.19
N PHE A 113 -13.66 1.89 0.88
CA PHE A 113 -14.57 2.96 0.48
C PHE A 113 -14.11 3.71 -0.77
N VAL A 114 -12.80 3.98 -0.91
CA VAL A 114 -12.24 4.52 -2.14
C VAL A 114 -12.55 3.60 -3.32
N ILE A 115 -12.30 2.29 -3.16
CA ILE A 115 -12.60 1.31 -4.20
C ILE A 115 -14.10 1.23 -4.49
N ASN A 116 -14.94 1.28 -3.45
CA ASN A 116 -16.40 1.29 -3.61
C ASN A 116 -16.88 2.52 -4.37
N GLY A 117 -16.34 3.70 -4.10
CA GLY A 117 -16.67 4.94 -4.80
C GLY A 117 -16.36 4.83 -6.30
N VAL A 118 -15.15 4.36 -6.64
CA VAL A 118 -14.74 4.13 -8.04
C VAL A 118 -15.71 3.18 -8.75
N ILE A 119 -16.03 2.05 -8.12
CA ILE A 119 -16.94 1.02 -8.69
C ILE A 119 -18.37 1.56 -8.83
N THR A 120 -18.90 2.21 -7.80
CA THR A 120 -20.29 2.70 -7.75
C THR A 120 -20.53 3.76 -8.82
N HIS A 121 -19.56 4.66 -8.98
CA HIS A 121 -19.66 5.79 -9.89
C HIS A 121 -19.10 5.52 -11.29
N LYS A 122 -18.52 4.33 -11.51
CA LYS A 122 -17.93 3.89 -12.79
C LYS A 122 -16.87 4.85 -13.30
N ILE A 123 -15.98 5.29 -12.40
CA ILE A 123 -14.87 6.18 -12.75
C ILE A 123 -13.85 5.38 -13.55
N ASP A 124 -13.51 5.86 -14.75
CA ASP A 124 -12.58 5.18 -15.66
C ASP A 124 -11.33 6.01 -15.99
N ASP A 125 -11.28 7.28 -15.59
CA ASP A 125 -10.18 8.21 -15.83
C ASP A 125 -9.45 8.65 -14.55
N SER A 126 -10.09 9.44 -13.69
CA SER A 126 -9.53 10.00 -12.46
C SER A 126 -10.63 10.34 -11.47
N VAL A 127 -10.42 9.97 -10.21
CA VAL A 127 -11.30 10.39 -9.10
C VAL A 127 -11.40 11.90 -8.96
N MET A 128 -10.39 12.64 -9.43
CA MET A 128 -10.37 14.11 -9.38
C MET A 128 -11.31 14.77 -10.39
N ASN A 129 -11.65 14.07 -11.47
CA ASN A 129 -12.59 14.56 -12.48
C ASN A 129 -14.04 14.25 -12.10
N PHE A 130 -14.26 13.43 -11.08
CA PHE A 130 -15.58 13.01 -10.66
C PHE A 130 -16.21 14.01 -9.70
N GLN A 131 -17.45 14.42 -10.03
CA GLN A 131 -18.30 15.20 -9.14
C GLN A 131 -19.75 14.71 -9.26
N SER A 132 -20.45 14.64 -8.12
CA SER A 132 -21.88 14.35 -8.07
C SER A 132 -22.61 15.51 -7.42
N ARG A 133 -23.52 16.14 -8.18
CA ARG A 133 -24.29 17.34 -7.74
C ARG A 133 -23.39 18.48 -7.21
N GLY A 134 -22.21 18.65 -7.79
CA GLY A 134 -21.24 19.67 -7.39
C GLY A 134 -20.39 19.32 -6.16
N VAL A 135 -20.49 18.09 -5.66
CA VAL A 135 -19.64 17.57 -4.57
C VAL A 135 -18.57 16.65 -5.18
N GLU A 136 -17.32 16.87 -4.77
CA GLU A 136 -16.14 16.12 -5.23
C GLU A 136 -16.07 14.73 -4.61
N PHE A 137 -15.35 13.81 -5.28
CA PHE A 137 -15.24 12.40 -4.89
C PHE A 137 -14.98 12.17 -3.39
N PHE A 138 -13.98 12.83 -2.81
CA PHE A 138 -13.57 12.62 -1.42
C PHE A 138 -14.53 13.25 -0.38
N ASP A 139 -15.44 14.11 -0.83
CA ASP A 139 -16.40 14.85 0.00
C ASP A 139 -17.82 14.29 -0.05
N LEU A 140 -18.05 13.28 -0.89
CA LEU A 140 -19.34 12.61 -0.95
C LEU A 140 -19.64 11.88 0.34
N ASN A 141 -20.75 12.27 0.97
CA ASN A 141 -21.22 11.66 2.20
C ASN A 141 -22.09 10.42 1.87
N GLU A 142 -21.43 9.33 1.47
CA GLU A 142 -22.08 8.11 0.96
C GLU A 142 -21.60 6.81 1.59
N HIS A 143 -20.49 6.83 2.33
CA HIS A 143 -19.92 5.64 2.96
C HIS A 143 -20.50 5.44 4.35
N ILE A 144 -20.84 4.20 4.72
CA ILE A 144 -21.42 3.88 6.02
C ILE A 144 -20.40 3.09 6.83
N LEU A 145 -20.00 3.63 7.97
CA LEU A 145 -19.13 2.95 8.94
C LEU A 145 -19.80 3.00 10.32
N ALA A 146 -20.01 1.84 10.94
CA ALA A 146 -20.64 1.71 12.25
C ALA A 146 -21.97 2.48 12.37
N GLY A 147 -22.83 2.34 11.36
CA GLY A 147 -24.14 2.99 11.28
C GLY A 147 -24.12 4.49 10.97
N LYS A 148 -22.96 5.10 10.73
CA LYS A 148 -22.83 6.53 10.42
C LYS A 148 -22.42 6.74 8.96
N THR A 149 -23.15 7.60 8.26
CA THR A 149 -22.75 8.06 6.92
C THR A 149 -21.65 9.11 7.04
N MET A 150 -20.57 8.95 6.28
CA MET A 150 -19.44 9.88 6.23
C MET A 150 -18.81 9.97 4.83
N SER A 151 -17.99 11.00 4.62
CA SER A 151 -17.11 11.12 3.47
C SER A 151 -15.72 10.54 3.75
N LEU A 152 -14.95 10.31 2.69
CA LEU A 152 -13.54 9.88 2.79
C LEU A 152 -12.69 10.93 3.52
N ASN A 153 -12.88 12.22 3.22
CA ASN A 153 -12.20 13.31 3.91
C ASN A 153 -12.52 13.33 5.40
N HIS A 154 -13.77 13.09 5.79
CA HIS A 154 -14.13 12.98 7.20
C HIS A 154 -13.42 11.80 7.87
N LEU A 155 -13.46 10.62 7.25
CA LEU A 155 -12.80 9.43 7.79
C LEU A 155 -11.28 9.65 7.95
N GLU A 156 -10.62 10.24 6.96
CA GLU A 156 -9.19 10.49 7.02
C GLU A 156 -8.83 11.59 8.03
N HIS A 157 -9.39 12.79 7.88
CA HIS A 157 -8.93 13.96 8.62
C HIS A 157 -9.55 14.06 10.01
N GLU A 158 -10.82 13.74 10.17
CA GLU A 158 -11.52 13.90 11.45
C GLU A 158 -11.39 12.67 12.35
N VAL A 159 -11.25 11.48 11.77
CA VAL A 159 -11.16 10.22 12.52
C VAL A 159 -9.72 9.72 12.57
N ILE A 160 -9.10 9.36 11.44
CA ILE A 160 -7.78 8.69 11.44
C ILE A 160 -6.67 9.64 11.92
N ARG A 161 -6.48 10.77 11.24
CA ARG A 161 -5.35 11.69 11.51
C ARG A 161 -5.42 12.30 12.91
N LYS A 162 -6.59 12.81 13.32
CA LYS A 162 -6.77 13.46 14.63
C LYS A 162 -6.61 12.52 15.83
N ILE A 163 -7.12 11.29 15.73
CA ILE A 163 -7.14 10.35 16.87
C ILE A 163 -5.78 9.67 17.03
N PHE A 164 -5.18 9.20 15.93
CA PHE A 164 -4.02 8.31 16.00
C PHE A 164 -2.69 9.03 15.88
N LYS A 165 -2.64 10.18 15.18
CA LYS A 165 -1.40 10.92 14.91
C LYS A 165 -0.27 9.99 14.40
N GLU A 166 -0.64 9.04 13.56
CA GLU A 166 0.27 8.03 13.02
C GLU A 166 0.65 8.43 11.58
N PRO A 167 1.83 9.01 11.35
CA PRO A 167 2.19 9.53 10.04
C PRO A 167 2.30 8.46 8.95
N ARG A 168 2.55 7.19 9.32
CA ARG A 168 2.66 6.08 8.35
C ARG A 168 1.33 5.78 7.65
N VAL A 169 0.20 6.33 8.11
CA VAL A 169 -1.09 6.18 7.41
C VAL A 169 -1.08 6.78 6.01
N HIS A 170 -0.29 7.83 5.77
CA HIS A 170 -0.18 8.49 4.46
C HIS A 170 0.44 7.62 3.36
N VAL A 171 1.08 6.51 3.74
CA VAL A 171 1.59 5.48 2.81
C VAL A 171 0.78 4.18 2.87
N ALA A 172 -0.33 4.20 3.60
CA ALA A 172 -1.26 3.07 3.76
C ALA A 172 -2.67 3.38 3.25
N LEU A 173 -3.08 4.65 3.27
CA LEU A 173 -4.33 5.15 2.69
C LEU A 173 -4.11 5.45 1.21
N VAL A 174 -4.91 4.83 0.35
CA VAL A 174 -4.73 4.91 -1.11
C VAL A 174 -5.89 5.67 -1.75
N CYS A 175 -5.58 6.66 -2.60
CA CYS A 175 -6.53 7.57 -3.23
C CYS A 175 -6.93 7.20 -4.67
N ALA A 176 -6.72 5.95 -5.08
CA ALA A 176 -6.97 5.43 -6.43
C ALA A 176 -6.19 6.09 -7.59
N ALA A 177 -5.17 6.89 -7.30
CA ALA A 177 -4.29 7.49 -8.30
C ALA A 177 -3.05 6.60 -8.58
N ARG A 178 -2.49 6.69 -9.79
CA ARG A 178 -1.26 5.97 -10.18
C ARG A 178 -0.02 6.39 -9.38
N SER A 179 0.07 7.66 -9.03
CA SER A 179 1.16 8.18 -8.19
C SER A 179 0.92 8.03 -6.69
N CYS A 180 -0.20 7.41 -6.30
CA CYS A 180 -0.46 7.03 -4.92
C CYS A 180 0.53 5.96 -4.43
N PRO A 181 0.81 5.86 -3.11
CA PRO A 181 1.55 4.73 -2.56
C PRO A 181 0.80 3.44 -2.92
N ALA A 182 1.58 2.41 -3.26
CA ALA A 182 1.00 1.15 -3.71
C ALA A 182 0.05 0.58 -2.65
N ILE A 183 -1.18 0.24 -3.07
CA ILE A 183 -2.11 -0.49 -2.21
C ILE A 183 -1.51 -1.83 -1.84
N ARG A 184 -1.55 -2.13 -0.55
CA ARG A 184 -1.10 -3.41 -0.02
C ARG A 184 -2.03 -4.53 -0.50
N ALA A 185 -1.46 -5.61 -1.01
CA ALA A 185 -2.21 -6.79 -1.44
C ALA A 185 -2.64 -7.72 -0.28
N GLU A 186 -2.79 -7.19 0.93
CA GLU A 186 -3.32 -7.89 2.10
C GLU A 186 -3.97 -6.89 3.06
N ALA A 187 -4.92 -7.37 3.87
CA ALA A 187 -5.61 -6.52 4.84
C ALA A 187 -4.69 -6.14 6.01
N TYR A 188 -4.89 -4.94 6.56
CA TYR A 188 -4.28 -4.57 7.83
C TYR A 188 -4.96 -5.31 8.98
N THR A 189 -4.19 -5.78 9.97
CA THR A 189 -4.75 -6.43 11.17
C THR A 189 -4.07 -5.88 12.42
N GLY A 190 -4.83 -5.75 13.51
CA GLY A 190 -4.30 -5.18 14.76
C GLY A 190 -2.96 -5.78 15.22
N PRO A 191 -2.83 -7.12 15.29
CA PRO A 191 -1.58 -7.77 15.71
C PRO A 191 -0.37 -7.51 14.79
N ARG A 192 -0.59 -7.17 13.52
CA ARG A 192 0.47 -6.97 12.52
C ARG A 192 0.62 -5.52 12.07
N LEU A 193 -0.24 -4.61 12.53
CA LEU A 193 -0.35 -3.28 11.98
C LEU A 193 0.99 -2.54 11.97
N ASP A 194 1.73 -2.56 13.07
CA ASP A 194 3.01 -1.86 13.16
C ASP A 194 4.02 -2.37 12.11
N ALA A 195 4.15 -3.70 11.98
CA ALA A 195 5.00 -4.31 10.98
C ALA A 195 4.53 -4.01 9.54
N GLN A 196 3.22 -4.02 9.30
CA GLN A 196 2.65 -3.70 7.99
C GLN A 196 2.86 -2.23 7.59
N LEU A 197 2.71 -1.30 8.55
CA LEU A 197 2.98 0.11 8.33
C LEU A 197 4.47 0.37 8.14
N ALA A 198 5.34 -0.31 8.91
CA ALA A 198 6.78 -0.24 8.73
C ALA A 198 7.21 -0.74 7.34
N ASP A 199 6.66 -1.86 6.89
CA ASP A 199 6.90 -2.44 5.57
C ASP A 199 6.47 -1.50 4.43
N GLN A 200 5.24 -0.97 4.47
CA GLN A 200 4.79 0.05 3.50
C GLN A 200 5.68 1.29 3.47
N SER A 201 6.12 1.75 4.66
CA SER A 201 7.01 2.90 4.77
C SER A 201 8.38 2.63 4.13
N TYR A 202 8.90 1.42 4.32
CA TYR A 202 10.15 0.98 3.70
C TYR A 202 10.01 0.88 2.18
N LEU A 203 8.94 0.26 1.68
CA LEU A 203 8.67 0.17 0.24
C LEU A 203 8.55 1.57 -0.39
N PHE A 204 7.81 2.48 0.25
CA PHE A 204 7.68 3.86 -0.21
C PHE A 204 9.04 4.59 -0.26
N ALA A 205 9.84 4.48 0.81
CA ALA A 205 11.14 5.16 0.89
C ALA A 205 12.18 4.62 -0.10
N ASN A 206 11.98 3.41 -0.63
CA ASN A 206 12.92 2.72 -1.52
C ASN A 206 12.40 2.55 -2.95
N ASP A 207 11.34 3.28 -3.31
CA ASP A 207 10.82 3.31 -4.67
C ASP A 207 11.18 4.65 -5.32
N SER A 208 11.91 4.59 -6.43
CA SER A 208 12.39 5.77 -7.15
C SER A 208 11.26 6.67 -7.69
N ARG A 209 10.03 6.15 -7.78
CA ARG A 209 8.83 6.95 -8.12
C ARG A 209 8.46 7.93 -7.01
N TYR A 210 8.81 7.63 -5.77
CA TYR A 210 8.45 8.45 -4.60
C TYR A 210 9.65 9.16 -4.00
N VAL A 211 10.83 8.52 -3.97
CA VAL A 211 12.04 9.08 -3.37
C VAL A 211 13.23 8.75 -4.26
N SER A 212 13.87 9.76 -4.82
CA SER A 212 15.10 9.59 -5.60
C SER A 212 16.06 10.76 -5.44
N LEU A 213 17.35 10.48 -5.59
CA LEU A 213 18.40 11.48 -5.66
C LEU A 213 18.93 11.53 -7.09
N ASN A 214 19.09 12.74 -7.64
CA ASN A 214 19.82 12.91 -8.89
C ASN A 214 21.31 13.09 -8.56
N ASP A 215 22.12 12.06 -8.81
CA ASP A 215 23.56 12.09 -8.48
C ASP A 215 24.34 13.21 -9.16
N ALA A 216 23.91 13.65 -10.36
CA ALA A 216 24.61 14.67 -11.11
C ALA A 216 24.36 16.09 -10.55
N THR A 217 23.16 16.34 -10.02
CA THR A 217 22.76 17.66 -9.53
C THR A 217 22.68 17.75 -8.01
N GLY A 218 22.65 16.62 -7.31
CA GLY A 218 22.36 16.52 -5.87
C GLY A 218 20.89 16.83 -5.52
N GLU A 219 20.00 16.91 -6.53
CA GLU A 219 18.58 17.25 -6.34
C GLU A 219 17.81 16.07 -5.72
N LEU A 220 17.16 16.30 -4.58
CA LEU A 220 16.27 15.33 -3.96
C LEU A 220 14.87 15.45 -4.54
N ARG A 221 14.35 14.34 -5.07
CA ARG A 221 13.03 14.22 -5.66
C ARG A 221 12.10 13.46 -4.75
N LEU A 222 11.02 14.10 -4.32
CA LEU A 222 10.07 13.54 -3.35
C LEU A 222 8.64 13.53 -3.87
N SER A 223 7.88 12.51 -3.47
CA SER A 223 6.44 12.44 -3.67
C SER A 223 5.74 13.64 -2.98
N PRO A 224 4.81 14.32 -3.67
CA PRO A 224 4.01 15.42 -3.11
C PRO A 224 3.25 15.07 -1.83
N ILE A 225 3.03 13.80 -1.52
CA ILE A 225 2.40 13.36 -0.25
C ILE A 225 3.18 13.89 0.96
N LEU A 226 4.51 13.93 0.88
CA LEU A 226 5.34 14.48 1.95
C LEU A 226 5.24 16.01 2.05
N LYS A 227 4.83 16.68 0.97
CA LYS A 227 4.50 18.12 0.97
C LYS A 227 3.13 18.36 1.60
N TRP A 228 2.10 17.65 1.14
CA TRP A 228 0.71 17.86 1.55
C TRP A 228 0.45 17.51 3.02
N TYR A 229 1.16 16.51 3.53
CA TYR A 229 0.97 15.98 4.88
C TYR A 229 2.19 16.12 5.76
N GLY A 230 3.19 16.91 5.36
CA GLY A 230 4.49 17.00 6.05
C GLY A 230 4.39 17.31 7.54
N ASP A 231 3.40 18.11 7.93
CA ASP A 231 3.15 18.49 9.33
C ASP A 231 2.84 17.28 10.23
N ASP A 232 2.26 16.21 9.69
CA ASP A 232 1.91 15.01 10.45
C ASP A 232 3.17 14.23 10.90
N TRP A 233 4.33 14.50 10.29
CA TRP A 233 5.64 13.95 10.72
C TRP A 233 6.38 14.84 11.73
N SER A 234 5.85 15.99 12.12
CA SER A 234 6.56 16.95 13.00
C SER A 234 6.99 16.33 14.32
N ASP A 235 6.10 15.55 14.97
CA ASP A 235 6.39 14.85 16.22
C ASP A 235 7.47 13.75 16.07
N SER A 236 7.72 13.30 14.82
CA SER A 236 8.79 12.35 14.46
C SER A 236 10.08 13.03 13.98
N GLY A 237 10.16 14.37 14.06
CA GLY A 237 11.30 15.16 13.58
C GLY A 237 11.27 15.43 12.06
N GLY A 238 10.10 15.34 11.43
CA GLY A 238 9.89 15.64 10.01
C GLY A 238 10.07 14.45 9.06
N TYR A 239 9.51 14.57 7.86
CA TYR A 239 9.53 13.48 6.87
C TYR A 239 10.94 13.13 6.38
N LEU A 240 11.89 14.08 6.35
CA LEU A 240 13.27 13.81 5.95
C LEU A 240 13.96 12.86 6.94
N LYS A 241 13.79 13.09 8.25
CA LYS A 241 14.31 12.19 9.29
C LYS A 241 13.61 10.84 9.27
N TRP A 242 12.31 10.83 8.97
CA TRP A 242 11.56 9.59 8.81
C TRP A 242 12.06 8.76 7.61
N LEU A 243 12.38 9.40 6.48
CA LEU A 243 12.99 8.77 5.30
C LEU A 243 14.40 8.25 5.59
N GLN A 244 15.25 9.05 6.23
CA GLN A 244 16.64 8.71 6.58
C GLN A 244 16.74 7.34 7.26
N HIS A 245 15.84 7.04 8.20
CA HIS A 245 15.82 5.75 8.92
C HIS A 245 15.30 4.56 8.11
N ARG A 246 14.84 4.77 6.87
CA ARG A 246 14.13 3.76 6.06
C ARG A 246 14.73 3.54 4.67
N VAL A 247 15.46 4.50 4.13
CA VAL A 247 16.17 4.33 2.86
C VAL A 247 17.26 3.28 3.02
N ALA A 248 17.37 2.38 2.05
CA ALA A 248 18.38 1.33 1.98
C ALA A 248 19.65 1.83 1.27
N ASP A 249 19.48 2.71 0.28
CA ASP A 249 20.58 3.32 -0.48
C ASP A 249 21.43 4.23 0.41
N GLU A 250 22.74 3.95 0.47
CA GLU A 250 23.69 4.66 1.33
C GLU A 250 23.96 6.09 0.86
N GLN A 251 23.93 6.33 -0.45
CA GLN A 251 24.19 7.65 -1.02
C GLN A 251 23.00 8.57 -0.73
N LEU A 252 21.79 8.09 -0.93
CA LEU A 252 20.56 8.78 -0.55
C LEU A 252 20.52 9.02 0.97
N ARG A 253 20.88 8.03 1.80
CA ARG A 253 20.95 8.23 3.26
C ARG A 253 21.93 9.33 3.63
N SER A 254 23.15 9.28 3.09
CA SER A 254 24.18 10.30 3.31
C SER A 254 23.78 11.68 2.81
N ALA A 255 22.99 11.75 1.72
CA ALA A 255 22.42 13.00 1.23
C ALA A 255 21.37 13.54 2.22
N LEU A 256 20.44 12.70 2.68
CA LEU A 256 19.44 13.07 3.67
C LEU A 256 20.08 13.57 4.98
N ASP A 257 21.18 12.96 5.43
CA ASP A 257 21.93 13.40 6.61
C ASP A 257 22.40 14.86 6.47
N LYS A 258 23.00 15.20 5.33
CA LYS A 258 23.47 16.58 5.05
C LYS A 258 22.32 17.57 4.91
N MET A 259 21.20 17.11 4.33
CA MET A 259 20.01 17.93 4.11
C MET A 259 19.26 18.24 5.41
N LEU A 260 19.37 17.39 6.43
CA LEU A 260 18.84 17.70 7.76
C LEU A 260 19.59 18.86 8.44
N GLU A 261 20.80 19.19 8.01
CA GLU A 261 21.61 20.30 8.53
C GLU A 261 21.44 21.60 7.71
N SER A 262 20.98 21.50 6.46
CA SER A 262 20.84 22.63 5.54
C SER A 262 19.63 22.41 4.64
N GLU A 263 18.57 23.21 4.83
CA GLU A 263 17.28 23.08 4.14
C GLU A 263 17.45 22.70 2.65
N PRO A 264 17.05 21.48 2.25
CA PRO A 264 17.36 20.97 0.92
C PRO A 264 16.56 21.67 -0.18
N ALA A 265 17.18 21.80 -1.35
CA ALA A 265 16.43 21.98 -2.59
C ALA A 265 15.68 20.67 -2.90
N ILE A 266 14.39 20.63 -2.55
CA ILE A 266 13.49 19.52 -2.85
C ILE A 266 12.74 19.83 -4.15
N GLN A 267 12.85 18.93 -5.11
CA GLN A 267 11.98 18.90 -6.28
C GLN A 267 10.81 17.96 -5.99
N TRP A 268 9.59 18.45 -6.11
CA TRP A 268 8.40 17.62 -5.94
C TRP A 268 8.07 16.92 -7.26
N ASN A 269 7.81 15.62 -7.20
CA ASN A 269 7.46 14.81 -8.36
C ASN A 269 6.10 15.25 -8.93
N GLU A 270 5.91 15.09 -10.24
CA GLU A 270 4.57 15.19 -10.82
C GLU A 270 3.68 14.08 -10.26
N TYR A 271 2.40 14.40 -10.02
CA TYR A 271 1.44 13.45 -9.47
C TYR A 271 0.42 13.03 -10.54
N ASP A 272 0.58 11.82 -11.07
CA ASP A 272 -0.35 11.20 -12.01
C ASP A 272 -1.63 10.75 -11.29
N TRP A 273 -2.68 11.56 -11.47
CA TRP A 273 -4.04 11.33 -10.96
C TRP A 273 -4.86 10.35 -11.79
N ALA A 274 -4.32 9.79 -12.87
CA ALA A 274 -5.02 8.74 -13.60
C ALA A 274 -5.26 7.54 -12.69
N LEU A 275 -6.39 6.88 -12.91
CA LEU A 275 -6.87 5.77 -12.10
C LEU A 275 -5.84 4.62 -12.09
N ASN A 276 -5.55 4.09 -10.90
CA ASN A 276 -4.67 2.92 -10.73
C ASN A 276 -5.40 1.60 -11.09
N SER A 277 -5.98 1.54 -12.28
CA SER A 277 -6.66 0.35 -12.80
C SER A 277 -5.67 -0.63 -13.44
N GLN A 278 -5.92 -1.93 -13.27
CA GLN A 278 -5.24 -2.99 -14.04
C GLN A 278 -5.65 -3.01 -15.52
N GLN A 279 -6.80 -2.39 -15.85
CA GLN A 279 -7.24 -2.27 -17.23
C GLN A 279 -6.48 -1.13 -17.91
N THR A 280 -6.04 -1.37 -19.16
CA THR A 280 -5.44 -0.31 -19.96
C THR A 280 -6.50 0.77 -20.21
N PRO A 281 -6.23 2.05 -19.87
CA PRO A 281 -7.17 3.13 -20.14
C PRO A 281 -7.49 3.15 -21.63
N GLY A 282 -8.78 3.20 -21.98
CA GLY A 282 -9.19 3.57 -23.33
C GLY A 282 -8.62 4.96 -23.62
N THR A 283 -7.75 5.06 -24.63
CA THR A 283 -7.05 6.29 -25.05
C THR A 283 -7.91 7.55 -24.90
N LYS A 284 -7.69 8.37 -23.87
CA LYS A 284 -8.11 9.79 -23.84
C LYS A 284 -7.53 10.63 -22.69
N ALA A 285 -6.95 11.74 -23.14
CA ALA A 285 -6.74 13.06 -22.54
C ALA A 285 -5.86 13.23 -21.28
N ALA A 286 -4.93 14.18 -21.42
CA ALA A 286 -4.00 14.65 -20.40
C ALA A 286 -4.70 15.17 -19.13
N SER A 287 -4.12 14.81 -17.98
CA SER A 287 -4.49 15.28 -16.65
C SER A 287 -4.37 16.80 -16.54
N LYS A 288 -5.42 17.46 -16.05
CA LYS A 288 -5.29 18.79 -15.45
C LYS A 288 -4.55 18.65 -14.12
N PRO A 289 -3.77 19.67 -13.68
CA PRO A 289 -3.31 19.71 -12.29
C PRO A 289 -4.55 19.79 -11.40
N ALA A 290 -4.83 18.71 -10.67
CA ALA A 290 -5.94 18.62 -9.74
C ALA A 290 -5.41 18.66 -8.30
N SER A 291 -6.05 19.47 -7.46
CA SER A 291 -5.79 19.55 -6.02
C SER A 291 -6.65 18.53 -5.27
N PHE A 292 -6.02 17.72 -4.43
CA PHE A 292 -6.68 16.71 -3.61
C PHE A 292 -7.54 17.35 -2.49
N GLY A 293 -8.82 17.01 -2.45
CA GLY A 293 -9.78 17.36 -1.39
C GLY A 293 -10.36 18.78 -1.48
N SER A 294 -11.66 18.95 -1.20
CA SER A 294 -12.31 20.27 -1.13
C SER A 294 -11.87 21.12 0.08
N GLY A 295 -10.94 20.64 0.89
CA GLY A 295 -10.13 21.49 1.74
C GLY A 295 -8.99 22.03 0.89
N SER A 296 -8.94 23.35 0.69
CA SER A 296 -7.71 24.08 0.36
C SER A 296 -6.49 23.30 0.84
N VAL A 297 -5.55 23.01 -0.06
CA VAL A 297 -4.21 22.49 0.27
C VAL A 297 -3.84 23.07 1.63
N PRO A 298 -3.67 22.27 2.70
CA PRO A 298 -3.14 22.81 3.92
C PRO A 298 -1.76 23.36 3.55
N ASN A 299 -1.66 24.69 3.48
CA ASN A 299 -0.54 25.50 3.02
C ASN A 299 -0.49 25.92 1.53
N GLU A 300 -1.63 26.20 0.89
CA GLU A 300 -1.75 27.35 -0.05
C GLU A 300 -2.83 28.34 0.40
#